data_AF-A0A2Z5PJQ1-F1
#
_entry.id   AF-A0A2Z5PJQ1-F1
#
_cell.length_a   1.000
_cell.length_b   1.000
_cell.length_c   1.000
_cell.angle_alpha   90.00
_cell.angle_beta   90.00
_cell.angle_gamma   90.00
#
_symmetry.space_group_name_H-M   'P 1'
#
loop_
_entity.id
_entity.type
_entity.pdbx_description
1 polymer ?
#
loop_
_entity_poly.entity_id
_entity_poly.type
_entity_poly.pdbx_seq_one_letter_code
_entity_poly.pdbx_strand_id
1 'polypeptide(L)'
;MLKNGVVFTLGIAVIAVFGSILQNIITYIGNDSMVLIVLSMVIQLIISLYIPLSVVNFAHEDNFGAFFDIPKIFKMVSFEYLGMFIVVSIISMLLMIIPMILLIFPLIGFFGMNMYTGPKMLFMASPLLLGVALFAFIVFSIVAVYVSFYSYRAYTNYFISKIPEKIGDFDQEL
;
A
#
# COMPACT_ATOMS: atom_id res chain seq x y z
N MET A 1 -8.55 -6.57 -20.76
CA MET A 1 -7.39 -6.52 -19.84
C MET A 1 -7.02 -5.08 -19.43
N LEU A 2 -6.70 -4.17 -20.36
CA LEU A 2 -6.27 -2.81 -20.02
C LEU A 2 -7.36 -1.97 -19.33
N LYS A 3 -8.63 -2.12 -19.75
CA LYS A 3 -9.79 -1.46 -19.13
C LYS A 3 -9.98 -1.84 -17.65
N ASN A 4 -9.94 -3.13 -17.32
CA ASN A 4 -10.10 -3.59 -15.93
C ASN A 4 -8.88 -3.20 -15.07
N GLY A 5 -7.67 -3.20 -15.64
CA GLY A 5 -6.47 -2.70 -14.97
C GLY A 5 -6.55 -1.21 -14.62
N VAL A 6 -7.05 -0.38 -15.55
CA VAL A 6 -7.25 1.06 -15.31
C VAL A 6 -8.31 1.32 -14.24
N VAL A 7 -9.45 0.60 -14.31
CA VAL A 7 -10.53 0.70 -13.30
C VAL A 7 -10.03 0.28 -11.92
N PHE A 8 -9.22 -0.77 -11.86
CA PHE A 8 -8.59 -1.25 -10.64
C PHE A 8 -7.64 -0.22 -10.01
N THR A 9 -6.72 0.34 -10.81
CA THR A 9 -5.78 1.36 -10.34
C THR A 9 -6.50 2.63 -9.91
N LEU A 10 -7.55 3.05 -10.64
CA LEU A 10 -8.38 4.20 -10.26
C LEU A 10 -9.13 3.95 -8.95
N GLY A 11 -9.71 2.77 -8.75
CA GLY A 11 -10.42 2.42 -7.51
C GLY A 11 -9.51 2.50 -6.28
N ILE A 12 -8.31 1.92 -6.37
CA ILE A 12 -7.30 2.01 -5.31
C ILE A 12 -6.87 3.45 -5.09
N ALA A 13 -6.58 4.20 -6.16
CA ALA A 13 -6.15 5.59 -6.06
C ALA A 13 -7.20 6.46 -5.36
N VAL A 14 -8.48 6.30 -5.71
CA VAL A 14 -9.58 7.04 -5.07
C VAL A 14 -9.66 6.73 -3.58
N ILE A 15 -9.65 5.45 -3.18
CA ILE A 15 -9.69 5.08 -1.75
C ILE A 15 -8.46 5.61 -1.00
N ALA A 16 -7.27 5.48 -1.60
CA ALA A 16 -6.03 5.96 -1.00
C ALA A 16 -6.06 7.48 -0.77
N VAL A 17 -6.50 8.25 -1.78
CA VAL A 17 -6.63 9.71 -1.68
C VAL A 17 -7.65 10.11 -0.61
N PHE A 18 -8.83 9.47 -0.57
CA PHE A 18 -9.83 9.73 0.46
C PHE A 18 -9.27 9.45 1.87
N GLY A 19 -8.56 8.34 2.03
CA GLY A 19 -7.89 7.99 3.28
C GLY A 19 -6.86 9.03 3.71
N SER A 20 -6.00 9.47 2.79
CA SER A 20 -5.00 10.50 3.05
C SER A 20 -5.62 11.86 3.40
N ILE A 21 -6.71 12.26 2.74
CA ILE A 21 -7.43 13.51 3.05
C ILE A 21 -7.98 13.46 4.48
N LEU A 22 -8.67 12.38 4.84
CA LEU A 22 -9.19 12.16 6.20
C LEU A 22 -8.09 12.24 7.24
N GLN A 23 -6.95 11.57 6.99
CA GLN A 23 -5.81 11.59 7.88
C GLN A 23 -5.23 13.00 8.06
N ASN A 24 -5.02 13.72 6.95
CA ASN A 24 -4.46 15.07 6.98
C ASN A 24 -5.37 16.05 7.73
N ILE A 25 -6.69 15.92 7.60
CA ILE A 25 -7.65 16.74 8.35
C ILE A 25 -7.50 16.49 9.86
N ILE A 26 -7.40 15.24 10.28
CA ILE A 26 -7.27 14.88 11.71
C ILE A 26 -5.94 15.36 12.27
N THR A 27 -4.84 15.15 11.54
CA THR A 27 -3.51 15.61 11.96
C THR A 27 -3.45 17.13 12.03
N TYR A 28 -4.07 17.84 11.09
CA TYR A 28 -4.14 19.31 11.10
C TYR A 28 -4.92 19.86 12.30
N ILE A 29 -6.05 19.22 12.65
CA ILE A 29 -6.89 19.64 13.79
C ILE A 29 -6.24 19.28 15.13
N GLY A 30 -5.43 18.21 15.17
CA GLY A 30 -5.04 17.54 16.40
C GLY A 30 -3.56 17.47 16.73
N ASN A 31 -2.73 18.31 16.13
CA ASN A 31 -1.27 18.20 16.21
C ASN A 31 -0.71 18.17 17.66
N ASP A 32 -1.43 18.74 18.63
CA ASP A 32 -1.02 18.79 20.04
C ASP A 32 -1.82 17.85 20.96
N SER A 33 -2.81 17.11 20.44
CA SER A 33 -3.67 16.23 21.24
C SER A 33 -3.30 14.77 21.03
N MET A 34 -2.79 14.13 22.08
CA MET A 34 -2.47 12.70 22.09
C MET A 34 -3.67 11.84 21.65
N VAL A 35 -4.90 12.25 22.00
CA VAL A 35 -6.13 11.55 21.60
C VAL A 35 -6.33 11.57 20.08
N LEU A 36 -6.07 12.70 19.44
CA LEU A 36 -6.23 12.85 17.99
C LEU A 36 -5.10 12.16 17.22
N ILE A 37 -3.89 12.09 17.78
CA ILE A 37 -2.79 11.28 17.25
C ILE A 37 -3.16 9.79 17.26
N VAL A 38 -3.64 9.27 18.39
CA VAL A 38 -4.08 7.87 18.50
C VAL A 38 -5.23 7.58 17.53
N LEU A 39 -6.20 8.49 17.42
CA LEU A 39 -7.31 8.35 16.47
C LEU A 39 -6.83 8.29 15.02
N SER A 40 -5.86 9.13 14.65
CA SER A 40 -5.23 9.13 13.32
C SER A 40 -4.56 7.78 13.01
N MET A 41 -3.83 7.22 13.97
CA MET A 41 -3.20 5.89 13.82
C MET A 41 -4.24 4.78 13.63
N VAL A 42 -5.33 4.79 14.41
CA VAL A 42 -6.41 3.81 14.29
C VAL A 42 -7.08 3.89 12.92
N ILE A 43 -7.36 5.11 12.43
CA ILE A 43 -7.95 5.31 11.11
C ILE A 43 -7.02 4.83 10.01
N GLN A 44 -5.71 5.09 10.13
CA GLN A 44 -4.72 4.60 9.18
C GLN A 44 -4.69 3.06 9.12
N LEU A 45 -4.84 2.41 10.27
CA LEU A 45 -4.93 0.95 10.36
C LEU A 45 -6.23 0.42 9.74
N ILE A 46 -7.37 1.10 9.96
CA ILE A 46 -8.64 0.73 9.32
C ILE A 46 -8.53 0.87 7.79
N ILE A 47 -7.95 1.97 7.30
CA ILE A 47 -7.76 2.21 5.86
C ILE A 47 -6.84 1.14 5.26
N SER A 48 -5.75 0.79 5.94
CA SER A 48 -4.81 -0.22 5.45
C SER A 48 -5.44 -1.61 5.36
N LEU A 49 -6.36 -1.94 6.27
CA LEU A 49 -7.15 -3.18 6.23
C LEU A 49 -8.29 -3.13 5.21
N TYR A 50 -8.84 -1.95 4.92
CA TYR A 50 -9.96 -1.79 4.00
C TYR A 50 -9.56 -1.98 2.53
N ILE A 51 -8.43 -1.41 2.11
CA ILE A 51 -8.00 -1.41 0.70
C ILE A 51 -7.81 -2.83 0.12
N PRO A 52 -7.15 -3.79 0.80
CA PRO A 52 -7.03 -5.14 0.27
C PRO A 52 -8.37 -5.86 0.14
N LEU A 53 -9.31 -5.65 1.08
CA LEU A 53 -10.65 -6.24 1.01
C LEU A 53 -11.50 -5.63 -0.10
N SER A 54 -11.42 -4.31 -0.31
CA SER A 54 -12.13 -3.66 -1.41
C SER A 54 -11.63 -4.14 -2.77
N VAL A 55 -10.33 -4.43 -2.88
CA VAL A 55 -9.71 -5.09 -4.03
C VAL A 55 -10.24 -6.51 -4.24
N VAL A 56 -10.36 -7.31 -3.18
CA VAL A 56 -10.95 -8.65 -3.24
C VAL A 56 -12.41 -8.57 -3.71
N ASN A 57 -13.22 -7.67 -3.12
CA ASN A 57 -14.62 -7.51 -3.50
C ASN A 57 -14.78 -7.04 -4.95
N PHE A 58 -13.93 -6.13 -5.43
CA PHE A 58 -13.88 -5.73 -6.84
C PHE A 58 -13.56 -6.92 -7.76
N ALA A 59 -12.59 -7.74 -7.40
CA ALA A 59 -12.23 -8.91 -8.19
C ALA A 59 -13.35 -9.96 -8.25
N HIS A 60 -14.25 -9.97 -7.27
CA HIS A 60 -15.44 -10.84 -7.25
C HIS A 60 -16.63 -10.30 -8.04
N GLU A 61 -16.92 -9.00 -7.95
CA GLU A 61 -18.09 -8.40 -8.58
C GLU A 61 -17.83 -7.79 -9.98
N ASP A 62 -16.55 -7.61 -10.34
CA ASP A 62 -16.09 -6.97 -11.60
C ASP A 62 -16.76 -5.62 -11.89
N ASN A 63 -17.14 -4.88 -10.85
CA ASN A 63 -17.79 -3.56 -10.92
C ASN A 63 -17.08 -2.55 -10.02
N PHE A 64 -16.86 -1.33 -10.52
CA PHE A 64 -16.24 -0.23 -9.76
C PHE A 64 -16.97 0.10 -8.45
N GLY A 65 -18.30 -0.06 -8.39
CA GLY A 65 -19.08 0.16 -7.17
C GLY A 65 -18.66 -0.75 -6.00
N ALA A 66 -18.09 -1.92 -6.29
CA ALA A 66 -17.68 -2.90 -5.29
C ALA A 66 -16.53 -2.41 -4.39
N PHE A 67 -15.76 -1.41 -4.83
CA PHE A 67 -14.73 -0.75 -4.02
C PHE A 67 -15.30 0.01 -2.83
N PHE A 68 -16.58 0.42 -2.89
CA PHE A 68 -17.24 1.31 -1.94
C PHE A 68 -18.37 0.62 -1.17
N ASP A 69 -18.59 -0.68 -1.36
CA ASP A 69 -19.58 -1.45 -0.61
C ASP A 69 -19.06 -1.76 0.81
N ILE A 70 -19.07 -0.72 1.65
CA ILE A 70 -18.57 -0.75 3.02
C ILE A 70 -19.21 -1.89 3.83
N PRO A 71 -20.56 -2.06 3.87
CA PRO A 71 -21.19 -3.14 4.65
C PRO A 71 -20.72 -4.53 4.23
N LYS A 72 -20.54 -4.77 2.93
CA LYS A 72 -20.09 -6.07 2.42
C LYS A 72 -18.60 -6.30 2.74
N ILE A 73 -17.77 -5.27 2.58
CA ILE A 73 -16.34 -5.33 2.90
C ILE A 73 -16.10 -5.64 4.38
N PHE A 74 -16.83 -4.98 5.30
CA PHE A 74 -16.71 -5.26 6.73
C PHE A 74 -17.11 -6.70 7.10
N LYS A 75 -18.05 -7.31 6.37
CA LYS A 75 -18.42 -8.72 6.57
C LYS A 75 -17.36 -9.72 6.08
N MET A 76 -16.44 -9.29 5.21
CA MET A 76 -15.32 -10.12 4.75
C MET A 76 -14.17 -10.17 5.76
N VAL A 77 -14.17 -9.30 6.78
CA VAL A 77 -13.17 -9.32 7.85
C VAL A 77 -13.31 -10.60 8.65
N SER A 78 -12.27 -11.43 8.62
CA SER A 78 -12.17 -12.69 9.37
C SER A 78 -10.79 -12.85 9.99
N PHE A 79 -10.64 -13.76 10.95
CA PHE A 79 -9.31 -14.08 11.51
C PHE A 79 -8.34 -14.60 10.45
N GLU A 80 -8.85 -15.34 9.47
CA GLU A 80 -8.07 -15.81 8.33
C GLU A 80 -7.58 -14.65 7.46
N TYR A 81 -8.44 -13.65 7.20
CA TYR A 81 -8.05 -12.41 6.55
C TYR A 81 -6.94 -11.68 7.30
N LEU A 82 -7.07 -11.51 8.62
CA LEU A 82 -6.04 -10.87 9.44
C LEU A 82 -4.71 -11.62 9.38
N GLY A 83 -4.74 -12.96 9.38
CA GLY A 83 -3.54 -13.80 9.24
C GLY A 83 -2.84 -13.58 7.90
N MET A 84 -3.58 -13.67 6.78
CA MET A 84 -3.03 -13.37 5.45
C MET A 84 -2.54 -11.94 5.35
N PHE A 85 -3.22 -11.00 6.00
CA PHE A 85 -2.82 -9.61 6.02
C PHE A 85 -1.44 -9.42 6.65
N ILE A 86 -1.21 -10.06 7.79
CA ILE A 86 0.09 -10.04 8.47
C ILE A 86 1.17 -10.67 7.59
N VAL A 87 0.91 -11.84 6.99
CA VAL A 87 1.90 -12.54 6.14
C VAL A 87 2.29 -11.71 4.92
N VAL A 88 1.31 -11.20 4.17
CA VAL A 88 1.58 -10.37 2.98
C VAL A 88 2.29 -9.08 3.38
N SER A 89 1.93 -8.48 4.52
CA SER A 89 2.61 -7.28 5.03
C SER A 89 4.08 -7.55 5.35
N ILE A 90 4.40 -8.66 6.01
CA ILE A 90 5.80 -9.05 6.32
C ILE A 90 6.59 -9.26 5.03
N ILE A 91 6.05 -10.03 4.07
CA ILE A 91 6.73 -10.29 2.79
C ILE A 91 6.97 -8.98 2.02
N SER A 92 5.96 -8.12 1.99
CA SER A 92 6.06 -6.81 1.33
C SER A 92 7.13 -5.93 1.97
N MET A 93 7.21 -5.94 3.31
CA MET A 93 8.24 -5.22 4.04
C MET A 93 9.64 -5.76 3.69
N LEU A 94 9.81 -7.09 3.64
CA LEU A 94 11.08 -7.72 3.24
C LEU A 94 11.51 -7.33 1.82
N LEU A 95 10.57 -7.30 0.86
CA LEU A 95 10.85 -6.88 -0.52
C LEU A 95 11.27 -5.40 -0.62
N MET A 96 10.79 -4.56 0.29
CA MET A 96 11.12 -3.14 0.36
C MET A 96 12.46 -2.83 1.05
N ILE A 97 13.08 -3.79 1.74
CA ILE A 97 14.36 -3.57 2.44
C ILE A 97 15.46 -3.18 1.47
N ILE A 98 15.61 -3.92 0.36
CA ILE A 98 16.69 -3.68 -0.61
C ILE A 98 16.63 -2.25 -1.20
N PRO A 99 15.51 -1.77 -1.75
CA PRO A 99 15.43 -0.40 -2.26
C PRO A 99 15.55 0.65 -1.13
N MET A 100 15.08 0.37 0.09
CA MET A 100 15.31 1.29 1.23
C MET A 100 16.80 1.44 1.54
N ILE A 101 17.56 0.34 1.56
CA ILE A 101 19.01 0.37 1.79
C ILE A 101 19.70 1.20 0.70
N LEU A 102 19.32 1.01 -0.57
CA LEU A 102 19.86 1.77 -1.70
C LEU A 102 19.56 3.27 -1.61
N LEU A 103 18.50 3.68 -0.91
CA LEU A 103 18.13 5.08 -0.71
C LEU A 103 18.82 5.68 0.52
N ILE A 104 18.93 4.90 1.60
CA ILE A 104 19.49 5.34 2.89
C ILE A 104 21.02 5.44 2.82
N PHE A 105 21.72 4.49 2.19
CA PHE A 105 23.19 4.49 2.13
C PHE A 105 23.78 5.77 1.51
N PRO A 106 23.29 6.25 0.36
CA PRO A 106 23.75 7.51 -0.23
C PRO A 106 23.45 8.72 0.65
N LEU A 107 22.31 8.73 1.35
CA LEU A 107 21.94 9.82 2.26
C LEU A 107 22.87 9.86 3.48
N ILE A 108 23.17 8.70 4.08
CA ILE A 108 24.14 8.62 5.19
C ILE A 108 25.52 9.08 4.71
N GLY A 109 25.96 8.65 3.52
CA GLY A 109 27.20 9.11 2.91
C GLY A 109 27.23 10.64 2.74
N PHE A 110 26.12 11.23 2.28
CA PHE A 110 25.97 12.67 2.13
C PHE A 110 26.09 13.42 3.46
N PHE A 111 25.29 13.04 4.46
CA PHE A 111 25.31 13.70 5.77
C PHE A 111 26.65 13.47 6.50
N GLY A 112 27.26 12.30 6.34
CA GLY A 112 28.59 11.99 6.86
C GLY A 112 29.68 12.87 6.25
N MET A 113 29.73 12.99 4.91
CA MET A 113 30.70 13.87 4.24
C MET A 113 30.55 15.34 4.67
N ASN A 114 29.32 15.80 4.90
CA ASN A 114 29.02 17.16 5.34
C ASN A 114 29.64 17.51 6.70
N MET A 115 29.75 16.55 7.62
CA MET A 115 30.38 16.77 8.93
C MET A 115 31.90 16.95 8.84
N TYR A 116 32.57 16.35 7.85
CA TYR A 116 34.04 16.28 7.81
C TYR A 116 34.72 17.17 6.75
N THR A 117 34.04 17.55 5.66
CA THR A 117 34.71 18.18 4.49
C THR A 117 34.40 19.67 4.25
N GLY A 118 33.59 20.29 5.10
CA GLY A 118 33.23 21.71 4.97
C GLY A 118 32.39 22.03 3.71
N PRO A 119 31.83 23.24 3.61
CA PRO A 119 30.79 23.56 2.62
C PRO A 119 31.26 23.57 1.16
N LYS A 120 32.57 23.63 0.87
CA LYS A 120 33.09 23.71 -0.51
C LYS A 120 33.01 22.39 -1.27
N MET A 121 33.29 21.24 -0.65
CA MET A 121 33.12 19.93 -1.30
C MET A 121 31.64 19.60 -1.55
N LEU A 122 30.75 20.16 -0.72
CA LEU A 122 29.30 20.07 -0.83
C LEU A 122 28.79 20.60 -2.18
N PHE A 123 29.25 21.77 -2.61
CA PHE A 123 28.83 22.36 -3.89
C PHE A 123 29.33 21.58 -5.12
N MET A 124 30.44 20.85 -4.99
CA MET A 124 30.96 20.00 -6.07
C MET A 124 30.30 18.62 -6.11
N ALA A 125 29.97 18.05 -4.96
CA ALA A 125 29.36 16.72 -4.86
C ALA A 125 27.82 16.75 -4.94
N SER A 126 27.18 17.89 -4.65
CA SER A 126 25.71 18.03 -4.63
C SER A 126 24.99 17.63 -5.92
N PRO A 127 25.49 17.90 -7.15
CA PRO A 127 24.75 17.52 -8.36
C PRO A 127 24.74 16.01 -8.57
N LEU A 128 25.86 15.34 -8.25
CA LEU A 128 26.01 13.90 -8.38
C LEU A 128 25.18 13.16 -7.32
N LEU A 129 25.12 13.70 -6.11
CA LEU A 129 24.28 13.19 -5.03
C LEU A 129 22.80 13.40 -5.28
N LEU A 130 22.39 14.56 -5.83
CA LEU A 130 21.02 14.78 -6.31
C LEU A 130 20.65 13.77 -7.40
N GLY A 131 21.55 13.50 -8.34
CA GLY A 131 21.34 12.50 -9.39
C GLY A 131 21.15 11.08 -8.82
N VAL A 132 22.01 10.66 -7.89
CA VAL A 132 21.90 9.34 -7.22
C VAL A 132 20.63 9.25 -6.37
N ALA A 133 20.28 10.31 -5.62
CA ALA A 133 19.07 10.35 -4.80
C ALA A 133 17.80 10.29 -5.66
N LEU A 134 17.74 11.04 -6.77
CA LEU A 134 16.65 10.98 -7.74
C LEU A 134 16.52 9.58 -8.35
N PHE A 135 17.63 8.98 -8.77
CA PHE A 135 17.62 7.62 -9.31
C PHE A 135 17.13 6.60 -8.27
N ALA A 136 17.66 6.65 -7.05
CA ALA A 136 17.23 5.78 -5.96
C ALA A 136 15.76 5.97 -5.61
N PHE A 137 15.25 7.21 -5.64
CA PHE A 137 13.83 7.52 -5.43
C PHE A 137 12.93 6.94 -6.53
N ILE A 138 13.35 7.03 -7.80
CA ILE A 138 12.62 6.43 -8.92
C ILE A 138 12.58 4.90 -8.78
N VAL A 139 13.72 4.27 -8.51
CA VAL A 139 13.80 2.82 -8.30
C VAL A 139 12.92 2.40 -7.13
N PHE A 140 12.97 3.12 -6.00
CA PHE A 140 12.13 2.87 -4.85
C PHE A 140 10.64 2.99 -5.19
N SER A 141 10.24 4.02 -5.93
CA SER A 141 8.86 4.23 -6.33
C SER A 141 8.35 3.12 -7.24
N ILE A 142 9.15 2.66 -8.20
CA ILE A 142 8.80 1.52 -9.08
C ILE A 142 8.65 0.24 -8.26
N VAL A 143 9.59 -0.05 -7.36
CA VAL A 143 9.52 -1.25 -6.51
C VAL A 143 8.32 -1.17 -5.56
N ALA A 144 8.05 0.00 -4.97
CA ALA A 144 6.89 0.21 -4.10
C ALA A 144 5.58 -0.12 -4.84
N VAL A 145 5.40 0.41 -6.05
CA VAL A 145 4.23 0.14 -6.89
C VAL A 145 4.13 -1.35 -7.23
N TYR A 146 5.24 -1.98 -7.61
CA TYR A 146 5.28 -3.42 -7.89
C TYR A 146 4.88 -4.26 -6.67
N VAL A 147 5.43 -3.96 -5.49
CA VAL A 147 5.11 -4.65 -4.24
C VAL A 147 3.64 -4.47 -3.86
N SER A 148 3.07 -3.28 -4.06
CA SER A 148 1.64 -3.03 -3.84
C SER A 148 0.77 -3.91 -4.76
N PHE A 149 1.06 -3.96 -6.06
CA PHE A 149 0.33 -4.82 -6.99
C PHE A 149 0.48 -6.32 -6.68
N TYR A 150 1.69 -6.75 -6.32
CA TYR A 150 1.94 -8.12 -5.88
C TYR A 150 1.11 -8.46 -4.65
N SER A 151 1.07 -7.57 -3.65
CA SER A 151 0.29 -7.75 -2.43
C SER A 151 -1.18 -7.94 -2.74
N TYR A 152 -1.76 -7.02 -3.52
CA TYR A 152 -3.16 -7.09 -3.92
C TYR A 152 -3.49 -8.38 -4.67
N ARG A 153 -2.62 -8.79 -5.60
CA ARG A 153 -2.78 -10.06 -6.32
C ARG A 153 -2.70 -11.27 -5.39
N ALA A 154 -1.81 -11.26 -4.40
CA ALA A 154 -1.70 -12.33 -3.42
C ALA A 154 -2.98 -12.45 -2.57
N TYR A 155 -3.54 -11.32 -2.11
CA TYR A 155 -4.83 -11.31 -1.41
C TYR A 155 -5.96 -11.84 -2.29
N THR A 156 -6.11 -11.27 -3.48
CA THR A 156 -7.18 -11.64 -4.42
C THR A 156 -7.10 -13.12 -4.79
N ASN A 157 -5.92 -13.63 -5.16
CA ASN A 157 -5.76 -15.04 -5.49
C ASN A 157 -6.10 -15.96 -4.32
N TYR A 158 -5.67 -15.63 -3.10
CA TYR A 158 -5.95 -16.43 -1.92
C TYR A 158 -7.46 -16.52 -1.65
N PHE A 159 -8.14 -15.38 -1.58
CA PHE A 159 -9.57 -15.34 -1.25
C PHE A 159 -10.46 -15.85 -2.40
N ILE A 160 -10.09 -15.61 -3.67
CA ILE A 160 -10.79 -16.20 -4.81
C ILE A 160 -10.65 -17.72 -4.82
N SER A 161 -9.44 -18.26 -4.61
CA SER A 161 -9.21 -19.72 -4.62
C SER A 161 -9.96 -20.48 -3.52
N LYS A 162 -10.41 -19.75 -2.49
CA LYS A 162 -11.17 -20.27 -1.36
C LYS A 162 -12.67 -20.08 -1.51
N ILE A 163 -13.14 -19.31 -2.48
CA ILE A 163 -14.56 -19.34 -2.83
C ILE A 163 -14.80 -20.71 -3.46
N PRO A 164 -15.56 -21.61 -2.81
CA PRO A 164 -15.93 -22.85 -3.46
C PRO A 164 -16.62 -22.46 -4.76
N GLU A 165 -16.21 -23.06 -5.87
CA GLU A 165 -17.02 -23.04 -7.09
C GLU A 165 -18.47 -23.26 -6.66
N LYS A 166 -19.29 -22.23 -6.80
CA LYS A 166 -20.72 -22.41 -6.58
C LYS A 166 -21.19 -23.40 -7.64
N ILE A 167 -21.49 -24.61 -7.20
CA ILE A 167 -22.77 -25.28 -7.47
C ILE A 167 -23.07 -25.34 -8.98
N GLY A 168 -22.34 -26.20 -9.67
CA GLY A 168 -22.87 -26.99 -10.79
C GLY A 168 -22.90 -28.45 -10.33
N ASP A 169 -23.97 -29.17 -10.61
CA ASP A 169 -24.15 -30.63 -10.37
C ASP A 169 -24.75 -31.13 -9.04
N PHE A 170 -25.65 -30.39 -8.38
CA PHE A 170 -26.56 -31.02 -7.41
C PHE A 170 -27.99 -30.47 -7.43
N ASP A 171 -28.49 -30.10 -8.61
CA ASP A 171 -29.94 -29.87 -8.85
C ASP A 171 -30.37 -30.31 -10.27
N GLN A 172 -29.67 -31.29 -10.84
CA GLN A 172 -30.19 -32.11 -11.93
C GLN A 172 -30.16 -33.56 -11.44
N GLU A 173 -31.33 -34.18 -11.41
CA GLU A 173 -31.63 -35.54 -10.91
C GLU A 173 -31.95 -35.66 -9.41
N LEU A 174 -33.19 -35.29 -9.04
CA LEU A 174 -34.21 -36.25 -8.54
C LEU A 174 -35.57 -35.58 -8.38
#